data_AF-A0A6A6Z0C6-F1
#
_entry.id   AF-A0A6A6Z0C6-F1
#
_cell.length_a   1.000
_cell.length_b   1.000
_cell.length_c   1.000
_cell.angle_alpha   90.00
_cell.angle_beta   90.00
_cell.angle_gamma   90.00
#
_symmetry.space_group_name_H-M   'P 1'
#
loop_
_entity.id
_entity.type
_entity.pdbx_description
1 polymer ?
#
loop_
_entity_poly.entity_id
_entity_poly.type
_entity_poly.pdbx_seq_one_letter_code
_entity_poly.pdbx_strand_id
1 'polypeptide(L)'
;MPTPEGFEVASPLWGVCTLLNKDLDAVLKSWVPDPRDRSIFKPITSPTSIRELVTLNEHFRTVAHASGRAWPDIEEFTLQIFSGRIPKLNRYTNDDVWETIATLIDTQWDDGFGDIPPFVKHLRLDLTPPPAAVEYLNKWDETAENINCSSAKLGHPLRGHEAIPGSHYRQKFWIYVFHVAEDLVLGILESRKDDRQDLQELWVFPSGMHVGDLTIEVVGELPMSQADALVQMRGTEIYWQSICSQHWNGVFIRFSENLIAASKSIFEESIRPFKEARQARMAEVLTEVKKVAEELLAKSCATLAEQVVVKLGLSKNQGENLRKPFKRNAGEICGGDQ
;
A
#
# COMPACT_ATOMS: atom_id res chain seq x y z
N MET A 1 31.19 -31.92 -57.95
CA MET A 1 31.10 -30.90 -59.01
C MET A 1 31.45 -29.56 -58.38
N PRO A 2 32.45 -28.82 -58.89
CA PRO A 2 32.74 -27.49 -58.39
C PRO A 2 31.61 -26.54 -58.80
N THR A 3 31.03 -25.81 -57.84
CA THR A 3 30.07 -24.73 -58.12
C THR A 3 30.80 -23.51 -58.67
N PRO A 4 30.17 -22.71 -59.56
CA PRO A 4 30.80 -21.54 -60.17
C PRO A 4 31.08 -20.48 -59.11
N GLU A 5 32.24 -19.82 -59.23
CA GLU A 5 32.63 -18.64 -58.46
C GLU A 5 31.59 -17.51 -58.65
N GLY A 6 30.59 -17.49 -57.78
CA GLY A 6 29.66 -16.38 -57.65
C GLY A 6 30.26 -15.29 -56.76
N PHE A 7 29.91 -14.03 -57.03
CA PHE A 7 30.23 -12.91 -56.15
C PHE A 7 29.55 -13.12 -54.79
N GLU A 8 30.35 -13.40 -53.75
CA GLU A 8 29.89 -13.37 -52.36
C GLU A 8 29.81 -11.91 -51.89
N VAL A 9 28.59 -11.41 -51.68
CA VAL A 9 28.38 -10.11 -51.04
C VAL A 9 28.59 -10.30 -49.53
N ALA A 10 29.86 -10.27 -49.11
CA ALA A 10 30.22 -10.24 -47.70
C ALA A 10 30.00 -8.82 -47.16
N SER A 11 29.00 -8.64 -46.31
CA SER A 11 28.84 -7.39 -45.57
C SER A 11 29.94 -7.29 -44.50
N PRO A 12 30.62 -6.14 -44.34
CA PRO A 12 31.55 -5.92 -43.22
C PRO A 12 30.87 -6.10 -41.84
N LEU A 13 29.53 -6.05 -41.79
CA LEU A 13 28.75 -6.35 -40.58
C LEU A 13 28.80 -7.84 -40.19
N TRP A 14 29.07 -8.77 -41.12
CA TRP A 14 29.15 -10.21 -40.82
C TRP A 14 30.31 -10.53 -39.87
N GLY A 15 31.47 -9.86 -40.04
CA GLY A 15 32.59 -9.95 -39.12
C GLY A 15 32.27 -9.37 -37.74
N VAL A 16 31.52 -8.26 -37.69
CA VAL A 16 31.07 -7.64 -36.43
C VAL A 16 30.10 -8.55 -35.68
N CYS A 17 29.15 -9.19 -36.36
CA CYS A 17 28.25 -10.16 -35.74
C CYS A 17 28.99 -11.39 -35.21
N THR A 18 29.99 -11.88 -35.94
CA THR A 18 30.79 -13.04 -35.51
C THR A 18 31.65 -12.70 -34.28
N LEU A 19 32.25 -11.52 -34.25
CA LEU A 19 33.02 -11.05 -33.10
C LEU A 19 32.12 -10.83 -31.89
N LEU A 20 30.98 -10.16 -32.07
CA LEU A 20 30.01 -9.93 -30.99
C LEU A 20 29.47 -11.26 -30.43
N ASN A 21 29.19 -12.24 -31.28
CA ASN A 21 28.76 -13.57 -30.82
C ASN A 21 29.86 -14.27 -30.02
N LYS A 22 31.13 -14.19 -30.46
CA LYS A 22 32.26 -14.74 -29.69
C LYS A 22 32.44 -14.05 -28.35
N ASP A 23 32.33 -12.72 -28.34
CA ASP A 23 32.44 -11.91 -27.13
C ASP A 23 31.28 -12.22 -26.17
N LEU A 24 30.06 -12.34 -26.69
CA LEU A 24 28.89 -12.74 -25.93
C LEU A 24 29.06 -14.16 -25.36
N ASP A 25 29.51 -15.13 -26.15
CA ASP A 25 29.77 -16.49 -25.69
C ASP A 25 30.83 -16.53 -24.59
N ALA A 26 31.88 -15.72 -24.71
CA ALA A 26 32.94 -15.61 -23.71
C ALA A 26 32.41 -14.96 -22.42
N VAL A 27 31.61 -13.90 -22.54
CA VAL A 27 30.98 -13.23 -21.41
C VAL A 27 30.01 -14.17 -20.72
N LEU A 28 29.07 -14.79 -21.42
CA LEU A 28 28.04 -15.67 -20.84
C LEU A 28 28.65 -16.87 -20.10
N LYS A 29 29.73 -17.46 -20.60
CA LYS A 29 30.43 -18.58 -19.94
C LYS A 29 31.08 -18.22 -18.62
N SER A 30 31.32 -16.93 -18.39
CA SER A 30 31.90 -16.45 -17.15
C SER A 30 30.89 -15.67 -16.32
N TRP A 31 29.84 -15.12 -16.92
CA TRP A 31 28.92 -14.19 -16.27
C TRP A 31 28.21 -14.85 -15.09
N VAL A 32 28.43 -14.27 -13.92
CA VAL A 32 27.77 -14.62 -12.66
C VAL A 32 27.05 -13.35 -12.22
N PRO A 33 25.71 -13.36 -12.15
CA PRO A 33 24.97 -12.20 -11.69
C PRO A 33 25.19 -11.96 -10.20
N ASP A 34 24.73 -10.83 -9.67
CA ASP A 34 24.54 -10.72 -8.22
C ASP A 34 23.21 -11.40 -7.86
N PRO A 35 23.18 -12.42 -6.97
CA PRO A 35 21.94 -13.09 -6.57
C PRO A 35 20.93 -12.16 -5.89
N ARG A 36 21.36 -10.96 -5.46
CA ARG A 36 20.50 -9.93 -4.86
C ARG A 36 19.94 -8.95 -5.90
N ASP A 37 20.41 -9.01 -7.14
CA ASP A 37 19.95 -8.12 -8.21
C ASP A 37 18.53 -8.49 -8.64
N ARG A 38 17.57 -7.66 -8.20
CA ARG A 38 16.14 -7.82 -8.48
C ARG A 38 15.78 -7.55 -9.95
N SER A 39 16.67 -6.97 -10.75
CA SER A 39 16.45 -6.82 -12.19
C SER A 39 16.67 -8.16 -12.94
N ILE A 40 17.46 -9.06 -12.35
CA ILE A 40 17.79 -10.38 -12.88
C ILE A 40 16.87 -11.43 -12.25
N PHE A 41 16.83 -11.46 -10.91
CA PHE A 41 16.00 -12.38 -10.13
C PHE A 41 14.65 -11.73 -9.83
N LYS A 42 13.77 -11.78 -10.84
CA LYS A 42 12.39 -11.29 -10.75
C LYS A 42 11.58 -12.12 -9.74
N PRO A 43 10.47 -11.56 -9.20
CA PRO A 43 9.54 -12.32 -8.39
C PRO A 43 9.09 -13.60 -9.10
N ILE A 44 9.05 -14.69 -8.35
CA ILE A 44 8.59 -15.99 -8.81
C ILE A 44 7.07 -15.98 -8.79
N THR A 45 6.47 -16.25 -9.95
CA THR A 45 5.03 -16.24 -10.17
C THR A 45 4.46 -17.64 -10.39
N SER A 46 5.26 -18.68 -10.22
CA SER A 46 4.83 -20.07 -10.42
C SER A 46 5.56 -21.00 -9.45
N PRO A 47 4.86 -22.01 -8.89
CA PRO A 47 5.47 -22.99 -8.00
C PRO A 47 6.57 -23.81 -8.69
N THR A 48 6.43 -24.04 -10.01
CA THR A 48 7.43 -24.81 -10.78
C THR A 48 8.78 -24.11 -10.78
N SER A 49 8.82 -22.78 -10.77
CA SER A 49 10.05 -22.01 -10.73
C SER A 49 10.79 -22.10 -9.40
N ILE A 50 10.14 -22.50 -8.31
CA ILE A 50 10.84 -22.80 -7.04
C ILE A 50 11.78 -24.00 -7.22
N ARG A 51 11.33 -25.03 -7.94
CA ARG A 51 12.16 -26.21 -8.24
C ARG A 51 13.34 -25.86 -9.13
N GLU A 52 13.15 -24.93 -10.05
CA GLU A 52 14.20 -24.43 -10.95
C GLU A 52 15.28 -23.64 -10.20
N LEU A 53 15.00 -23.11 -9.00
CA LEU A 53 16.02 -22.42 -8.19
C LEU A 53 17.21 -23.31 -7.85
N VAL A 54 16.99 -24.61 -7.60
CA VAL A 54 18.08 -25.55 -7.32
C VAL A 54 19.00 -25.64 -8.54
N THR A 55 18.43 -25.92 -9.70
CA THR A 55 19.17 -26.04 -10.96
C THR A 55 19.88 -24.73 -11.32
N LEU A 56 19.21 -23.59 -11.13
CA LEU A 56 19.79 -22.27 -11.39
C LEU A 56 20.95 -21.97 -10.45
N ASN A 57 20.81 -22.28 -9.16
CA ASN A 57 21.85 -22.08 -8.17
C ASN A 57 23.08 -22.96 -8.45
N GLU A 58 22.87 -24.23 -8.80
CA GLU A 58 23.94 -25.15 -9.21
C GLU A 58 24.66 -24.70 -10.49
N HIS A 59 23.90 -24.19 -11.46
CA HIS A 59 24.46 -23.61 -12.66
C HIS A 59 25.43 -22.46 -12.32
N PHE A 60 24.99 -21.47 -11.54
CA PHE A 60 25.85 -20.34 -11.19
C PHE A 60 27.01 -20.70 -10.27
N ARG A 61 26.88 -21.70 -9.38
CA ARG A 61 28.03 -22.27 -8.66
C ARG A 61 29.09 -22.81 -9.62
N THR A 62 28.66 -23.54 -10.65
CA THR A 62 29.56 -24.11 -11.66
C THR A 62 30.27 -23.03 -12.46
N VAL A 63 29.53 -22.01 -12.92
CA VAL A 63 30.07 -20.87 -13.67
C VAL A 63 31.02 -20.02 -12.81
N ALA A 64 30.67 -19.79 -11.54
CA ALA A 64 31.52 -19.06 -10.60
C ALA A 64 32.83 -19.82 -10.35
N HIS A 65 32.76 -21.13 -10.08
CA HIS A 65 33.95 -21.96 -9.90
C HIS A 65 34.84 -21.96 -11.15
N ALA A 66 34.27 -22.15 -12.34
CA ALA A 66 35.02 -22.15 -13.61
C ALA A 66 35.67 -20.79 -13.91
N SER A 67 35.10 -19.69 -13.42
CA SER A 67 35.63 -18.33 -13.60
C SER A 67 36.46 -17.81 -12.42
N GLY A 68 36.74 -18.64 -11.41
CA GLY A 68 37.52 -18.25 -10.23
C GLY A 68 36.80 -17.23 -9.33
N ARG A 69 35.47 -17.18 -9.37
CA ARG A 69 34.61 -16.30 -8.56
C ARG A 69 33.91 -17.08 -7.46
N ALA A 70 33.48 -16.36 -6.43
CA ALA A 70 32.58 -16.88 -5.41
C ALA A 70 31.11 -16.69 -5.84
N TRP A 71 30.26 -17.64 -5.43
CA TRP A 71 28.82 -17.55 -5.57
C TRP A 71 28.19 -17.70 -4.18
N PRO A 72 27.51 -16.67 -3.65
CA PRO A 72 26.99 -16.69 -2.29
C PRO A 72 25.62 -17.36 -2.16
N ASP A 73 25.19 -18.13 -3.16
CA ASP A 73 23.85 -18.71 -3.28
C ASP A 73 22.70 -17.71 -3.43
N ILE A 74 21.56 -18.21 -3.92
CA ILE A 74 20.29 -17.48 -3.97
C ILE A 74 19.62 -17.58 -2.59
N GLU A 75 20.12 -16.81 -1.63
CA GLU A 75 19.61 -16.84 -0.25
C GLU A 75 18.25 -16.15 -0.11
N GLU A 76 17.87 -15.28 -1.05
CA GLU A 76 16.67 -14.45 -0.96
C GLU A 76 15.89 -14.49 -2.28
N PHE A 77 14.56 -14.67 -2.20
CA PHE A 77 13.68 -14.47 -3.34
C PHE A 77 12.31 -13.93 -2.92
N THR A 78 11.54 -13.49 -3.92
CA THR A 78 10.19 -12.98 -3.74
C THR A 78 9.19 -13.87 -4.46
N LEU A 79 8.11 -14.26 -3.78
CA LEU A 79 6.93 -14.89 -4.35
C LEU A 79 5.89 -13.82 -4.65
N GLN A 80 5.33 -13.86 -5.85
CA GLN A 80 4.18 -13.05 -6.21
C GLN A 80 2.95 -13.96 -6.35
N ILE A 81 1.96 -13.74 -5.50
CA ILE A 81 0.76 -14.60 -5.45
C ILE A 81 -0.26 -14.31 -6.55
N PHE A 82 -0.09 -13.25 -7.33
CA PHE A 82 -1.06 -12.85 -8.35
C PHE A 82 -0.75 -13.48 -9.70
N SER A 83 -1.78 -14.00 -10.36
CA SER A 83 -1.64 -14.76 -11.62
C SER A 83 -1.32 -13.88 -12.85
N GLY A 84 -1.48 -12.55 -12.72
CA GLY A 84 -1.45 -11.59 -13.83
C GLY A 84 -2.63 -11.72 -14.81
N ARG A 85 -3.57 -12.63 -14.57
CA ARG A 85 -4.75 -12.86 -15.43
C ARG A 85 -5.89 -11.95 -15.01
N ILE A 86 -6.56 -11.36 -15.99
CA ILE A 86 -7.75 -10.53 -15.77
C ILE A 86 -8.98 -11.28 -16.31
N PRO A 87 -9.92 -11.68 -15.45
CA PRO A 87 -11.13 -12.33 -15.89
C PRO A 87 -12.02 -11.36 -16.69
N LYS A 88 -12.92 -11.91 -17.50
CA LYS A 88 -13.93 -11.11 -18.20
C LYS A 88 -15.09 -10.83 -17.25
N LEU A 89 -15.42 -9.55 -17.04
CA LEU A 89 -16.59 -9.12 -16.29
C LEU A 89 -17.87 -9.72 -16.92
N ASN A 90 -18.38 -10.79 -16.33
CA ASN A 90 -19.65 -11.40 -16.69
C ASN A 90 -20.71 -11.09 -15.61
N ARG A 91 -21.99 -11.34 -15.89
CA ARG A 91 -23.01 -11.31 -14.82
C ARG A 91 -22.84 -12.54 -13.96
N TYR A 92 -22.45 -12.35 -12.70
CA TYR A 92 -22.03 -13.43 -11.82
C TYR A 92 -23.12 -13.87 -10.85
N THR A 93 -23.21 -15.19 -10.66
CA THR A 93 -23.73 -15.83 -9.45
C THR A 93 -22.67 -15.79 -8.34
N ASN A 94 -23.02 -16.14 -7.09
CA ASN A 94 -22.06 -16.14 -5.98
C ASN A 94 -20.89 -17.12 -6.20
N ASP A 95 -21.13 -18.26 -6.84
CA ASP A 95 -20.08 -19.26 -7.11
C ASP A 95 -19.06 -18.70 -8.12
N ASP A 96 -19.54 -17.94 -9.10
CA ASP A 96 -18.65 -17.30 -10.08
C ASP A 96 -17.75 -16.22 -9.45
N VAL A 97 -18.11 -15.67 -8.29
CA VAL A 97 -17.30 -14.64 -7.61
C VAL A 97 -16.00 -15.23 -7.10
N TRP A 98 -16.04 -16.40 -6.46
CA TRP A 98 -14.84 -17.04 -5.93
C TRP A 98 -13.94 -17.54 -7.04
N GLU A 99 -14.49 -18.13 -8.11
CA GLU A 99 -13.70 -18.51 -9.29
C GLU A 99 -13.05 -17.31 -9.97
N THR A 100 -13.75 -16.18 -10.04
CA THR A 100 -13.22 -14.93 -10.59
C THR A 100 -12.10 -14.37 -9.72
N ILE A 101 -12.26 -14.37 -8.40
CA ILE A 101 -11.20 -13.97 -7.47
C ILE A 101 -10.00 -14.93 -7.56
N ALA A 102 -10.25 -16.23 -7.59
CA ALA A 102 -9.23 -17.26 -7.78
C ALA A 102 -8.56 -17.20 -9.16
N THR A 103 -9.12 -16.47 -10.12
CA THR A 103 -8.43 -16.18 -11.39
C THR A 103 -7.41 -15.05 -11.23
N LEU A 104 -7.66 -14.09 -10.33
CA LEU A 104 -6.75 -12.96 -10.06
C LEU A 104 -5.55 -13.39 -9.18
N ILE A 105 -5.76 -14.39 -8.34
CA ILE A 105 -4.72 -15.03 -7.52
C ILE A 105 -4.23 -16.27 -8.24
N ASP A 106 -2.94 -16.59 -8.18
CA ASP A 106 -2.48 -17.91 -8.57
C ASP A 106 -2.76 -18.86 -7.40
N THR A 107 -3.67 -19.82 -7.58
CA THR A 107 -3.99 -20.82 -6.54
C THR A 107 -3.20 -22.11 -6.74
N GLN A 108 -2.28 -22.18 -7.72
CA GLN A 108 -1.52 -23.41 -7.98
C GLN A 108 -0.44 -23.68 -6.93
N TRP A 109 -0.30 -22.82 -5.93
CA TRP A 109 0.76 -22.93 -4.97
C TRP A 109 0.67 -24.15 -4.04
N ASP A 110 -0.54 -24.70 -3.83
CA ASP A 110 -0.83 -25.81 -2.91
C ASP A 110 0.08 -27.04 -3.10
N ASP A 111 0.54 -27.33 -4.33
CA ASP A 111 1.34 -28.54 -4.65
C ASP A 111 2.87 -28.31 -4.66
N GLY A 112 3.36 -27.10 -4.40
CA GLY A 112 4.77 -26.73 -4.65
C GLY A 112 5.61 -26.28 -3.43
N PHE A 113 5.01 -26.14 -2.26
CA PHE A 113 5.68 -25.51 -1.10
C PHE A 113 6.66 -26.40 -0.34
N GLY A 114 6.58 -27.71 -0.56
CA GLY A 114 7.55 -28.70 -0.05
C GLY A 114 8.99 -28.42 -0.49
N ASP A 115 9.15 -27.66 -1.57
CA ASP A 115 10.38 -27.68 -2.37
C ASP A 115 11.26 -26.43 -2.18
N ILE A 116 11.03 -25.58 -1.17
CA ILE A 116 11.90 -24.41 -0.96
C ILE A 116 13.33 -24.89 -0.64
N PRO A 117 14.34 -24.58 -1.48
CA PRO A 117 15.66 -25.13 -1.31
C PRO A 117 16.35 -24.68 -0.01
N PRO A 118 17.15 -25.53 0.66
CA PRO A 118 17.73 -25.23 1.97
C PRO A 118 18.72 -24.06 1.97
N PHE A 119 19.25 -23.67 0.81
CA PHE A 119 20.10 -22.47 0.69
C PHE A 119 19.32 -21.16 0.78
N VAL A 120 18.00 -21.19 0.59
CA VAL A 120 17.15 -20.01 0.79
C VAL A 120 16.98 -19.75 2.28
N LYS A 121 17.32 -18.52 2.69
CA LYS A 121 17.23 -18.01 4.06
C LYS A 121 16.16 -16.93 4.23
N HIS A 122 15.78 -16.25 3.15
CA HIS A 122 14.82 -15.16 3.20
C HIS A 122 13.79 -15.31 2.07
N LEU A 123 12.53 -15.48 2.47
CA LEU A 123 11.41 -15.51 1.55
C LEU A 123 10.55 -14.25 1.77
N ARG A 124 10.31 -13.51 0.69
CA ARG A 124 9.32 -12.43 0.68
C ARG A 124 8.07 -12.87 -0.04
N LEU A 125 6.91 -12.73 0.60
CA LEU A 125 5.61 -12.88 -0.03
C LEU A 125 5.08 -11.50 -0.40
N ASP A 126 5.04 -11.18 -1.69
CA ASP A 126 4.59 -9.88 -2.19
C ASP A 126 3.09 -9.89 -2.47
N LEU A 127 2.36 -9.10 -1.68
CA LEU A 127 0.91 -8.88 -1.79
C LEU A 127 0.56 -7.63 -2.58
N THR A 128 1.49 -7.05 -3.35
CA THR A 128 1.21 -5.93 -4.27
C THR A 128 0.35 -6.40 -5.44
N PRO A 129 -0.95 -6.01 -5.51
CA PRO A 129 -1.79 -6.42 -6.62
C PRO A 129 -1.34 -5.73 -7.91
N PRO A 130 -1.31 -6.43 -9.06
CA PRO A 130 -1.01 -5.81 -10.35
C PRO A 130 -1.98 -4.66 -10.67
N PRO A 131 -1.55 -3.56 -11.30
CA PRO A 131 -2.42 -2.42 -11.61
C PRO A 131 -3.71 -2.80 -12.36
N ALA A 132 -3.62 -3.74 -13.29
CA ALA A 132 -4.77 -4.23 -14.04
C ALA A 132 -5.80 -4.97 -13.15
N ALA A 133 -5.34 -5.68 -12.11
CA ALA A 133 -6.23 -6.33 -11.14
C ALA A 133 -6.92 -5.28 -10.26
N VAL A 134 -6.20 -4.23 -9.87
CA VAL A 134 -6.77 -3.09 -9.11
C VAL A 134 -7.85 -2.37 -9.91
N GLU A 135 -7.57 -2.06 -11.17
CA GLU A 135 -8.55 -1.44 -12.08
C GLU A 135 -9.78 -2.33 -12.26
N TYR A 136 -9.56 -3.63 -12.47
CA TYR A 136 -10.62 -4.62 -12.58
C TYR A 136 -11.52 -4.64 -11.34
N LEU A 137 -10.94 -4.74 -10.14
CA LEU A 137 -11.68 -4.79 -8.87
C LEU A 137 -12.51 -3.53 -8.64
N ASN A 138 -11.95 -2.35 -8.93
CA ASN A 138 -12.69 -1.09 -8.82
C ASN A 138 -13.91 -1.07 -9.75
N LYS A 139 -13.72 -1.44 -11.03
CA LYS A 139 -14.80 -1.52 -12.00
C LYS A 139 -15.84 -2.58 -11.64
N TRP A 140 -15.41 -3.67 -11.03
CA TRP A 140 -16.31 -4.73 -10.60
C TRP A 140 -17.25 -4.26 -9.49
N ASP A 141 -16.72 -3.54 -8.50
CA ASP A 141 -17.54 -2.91 -7.45
C ASP A 141 -18.52 -1.89 -8.02
N GLU A 142 -18.08 -0.99 -8.92
CA GLU A 142 -18.92 0.03 -9.56
C GLU A 142 -20.08 -0.58 -10.36
N THR A 143 -19.81 -1.64 -11.12
CA THR A 143 -20.82 -2.28 -11.98
C THR A 143 -21.84 -3.09 -11.17
N ALA A 144 -21.44 -3.60 -10.02
CA ALA A 144 -22.26 -4.47 -9.20
C ALA A 144 -23.18 -3.75 -8.21
N GLU A 145 -23.07 -2.42 -8.05
CA GLU A 145 -24.08 -1.61 -7.34
C GLU A 145 -25.50 -1.78 -7.94
N ASN A 146 -25.60 -2.26 -9.19
CA ASN A 146 -26.86 -2.54 -9.88
C ASN A 146 -27.41 -3.97 -9.68
N ILE A 147 -26.64 -4.85 -9.05
CA ILE A 147 -27.06 -6.21 -8.70
C ILE A 147 -27.39 -6.18 -7.21
N ASN A 148 -28.51 -6.79 -6.80
CA ASN A 148 -29.02 -6.77 -5.43
C ASN A 148 -28.08 -7.51 -4.44
N CYS A 149 -26.90 -6.95 -4.20
CA CYS A 149 -25.81 -7.48 -3.39
C CYS A 149 -25.99 -7.14 -1.89
N SER A 150 -27.16 -6.63 -1.51
CA SER A 150 -27.51 -6.09 -0.19
C SER A 150 -27.52 -7.11 0.95
N SER A 151 -26.91 -8.29 0.78
CA SER A 151 -26.73 -9.29 1.83
C SER A 151 -25.58 -10.25 1.53
N ALA A 152 -24.63 -9.84 0.68
CA ALA A 152 -23.53 -10.71 0.30
C ALA A 152 -22.53 -10.80 1.46
N LYS A 153 -22.77 -11.76 2.35
CA LYS A 153 -21.94 -12.06 3.51
C LYS A 153 -20.50 -12.27 3.05
N LEU A 154 -19.55 -11.73 3.81
CA LEU A 154 -18.11 -11.81 3.51
C LEU A 154 -17.55 -13.24 3.60
N GLY A 155 -18.32 -14.20 4.09
CA GLY A 155 -17.93 -15.61 4.18
C GLY A 155 -17.04 -15.89 5.39
N HIS A 156 -16.34 -17.02 5.41
CA HIS A 156 -15.31 -17.27 6.41
C HIS A 156 -14.09 -16.38 6.11
N PRO A 157 -13.41 -15.82 7.13
CA PRO A 157 -13.66 -15.95 8.57
C PRO A 157 -14.67 -14.96 9.15
N LEU A 158 -15.13 -14.00 8.35
CA LEU A 158 -16.06 -12.95 8.77
C LEU A 158 -17.53 -13.38 8.66
N ARG A 159 -17.83 -14.60 9.12
CA ARG A 159 -19.16 -15.19 8.94
C ARG A 159 -20.19 -14.35 9.72
N GLY A 160 -21.16 -13.79 9.00
CA GLY A 160 -22.19 -12.94 9.58
C GLY A 160 -21.93 -11.44 9.46
N HIS A 161 -20.76 -11.03 8.97
CA HIS A 161 -20.51 -9.65 8.57
C HIS A 161 -20.99 -9.42 7.14
N GLU A 162 -21.64 -8.27 6.94
CA GLU A 162 -22.05 -7.79 5.63
C GLU A 162 -20.92 -6.96 5.03
N ALA A 163 -20.72 -7.14 3.73
CA ALA A 163 -19.83 -6.31 2.98
C ALA A 163 -20.39 -4.90 2.82
N ILE A 164 -19.49 -3.94 2.60
CA ILE A 164 -19.89 -2.55 2.49
C ILE A 164 -20.32 -2.25 1.05
N PRO A 165 -21.46 -1.56 0.86
CA PRO A 165 -21.89 -1.14 -0.48
C PRO A 165 -20.77 -0.39 -1.20
N GLY A 166 -20.52 -0.77 -2.45
CA GLY A 166 -19.45 -0.20 -3.28
C GLY A 166 -18.04 -0.73 -3.02
N SER A 167 -17.84 -1.65 -2.06
CA SER A 167 -16.51 -2.24 -1.76
C SER A 167 -16.54 -3.77 -1.62
N HIS A 168 -17.63 -4.40 -2.05
CA HIS A 168 -17.94 -5.80 -1.78
C HIS A 168 -16.91 -6.78 -2.35
N TYR A 169 -16.58 -6.63 -3.62
CA TYR A 169 -15.67 -7.53 -4.32
C TYR A 169 -14.22 -7.28 -3.92
N ARG A 170 -13.85 -6.02 -3.68
CA ARG A 170 -12.55 -5.70 -3.07
C ARG A 170 -12.39 -6.36 -1.71
N GLN A 171 -13.40 -6.28 -0.83
CA GLN A 171 -13.34 -6.92 0.49
C GLN A 171 -13.22 -8.45 0.38
N LYS A 172 -14.02 -9.10 -0.48
CA LYS A 172 -13.90 -10.55 -0.71
C LYS A 172 -12.55 -10.95 -1.30
N PHE A 173 -12.04 -10.18 -2.25
CA PHE A 173 -10.73 -10.39 -2.86
C PHE A 173 -9.64 -10.38 -1.79
N TRP A 174 -9.61 -9.37 -0.92
CA TRP A 174 -8.58 -9.30 0.11
C TRP A 174 -8.69 -10.39 1.16
N ILE A 175 -9.91 -10.77 1.58
CA ILE A 175 -10.10 -11.92 2.47
C ILE A 175 -9.46 -13.18 1.86
N TYR A 176 -9.67 -13.39 0.57
CA TYR A 176 -9.08 -14.53 -0.14
C TYR A 176 -7.55 -14.42 -0.26
N VAL A 177 -7.03 -13.22 -0.56
CA VAL A 177 -5.57 -12.96 -0.57
C VAL A 177 -4.94 -13.33 0.77
N PHE A 178 -5.52 -12.90 1.89
CA PHE A 178 -4.97 -13.21 3.21
C PHE A 178 -5.05 -14.68 3.54
N HIS A 179 -6.14 -15.35 3.17
CA HIS A 179 -6.27 -16.79 3.35
C HIS A 179 -5.20 -17.56 2.56
N VAL A 180 -5.00 -17.23 1.28
CA VAL A 180 -3.96 -17.85 0.45
C VAL A 180 -2.57 -17.55 0.99
N ALA A 181 -2.32 -16.32 1.46
CA ALA A 181 -1.04 -15.96 2.07
C ALA A 181 -0.77 -16.73 3.37
N GLU A 182 -1.79 -16.89 4.22
CA GLU A 182 -1.73 -17.68 5.45
C GLU A 182 -1.41 -19.15 5.14
N ASP A 183 -2.19 -19.77 4.25
CA ASP A 183 -2.01 -21.17 3.83
C ASP A 183 -0.63 -21.39 3.21
N LEU A 184 -0.16 -20.45 2.38
CA LEU A 184 1.17 -20.48 1.78
C LEU A 184 2.26 -20.47 2.84
N VAL A 185 2.16 -19.56 3.81
CA VAL A 185 3.17 -19.48 4.86
C VAL A 185 3.12 -20.74 5.72
N LEU A 186 1.94 -21.23 6.12
CA LEU A 186 1.78 -22.48 6.87
C LEU A 186 2.40 -23.68 6.13
N GLY A 187 2.10 -23.86 4.85
CA GLY A 187 2.65 -24.96 4.05
C GLY A 187 4.17 -24.93 3.94
N ILE A 188 4.77 -23.74 3.89
CA ILE A 188 6.24 -23.56 3.87
C ILE A 188 6.86 -23.88 5.23
N LEU A 189 6.22 -23.44 6.31
CA LEU A 189 6.70 -23.75 7.66
C LEU A 189 6.62 -25.25 7.92
N GLU A 190 5.53 -25.89 7.48
CA GLU A 190 5.35 -27.34 7.56
C GLU A 190 6.41 -28.10 6.78
N SER A 191 6.78 -27.63 5.58
CA SER A 191 7.82 -28.30 4.78
C SER A 191 9.23 -28.17 5.35
N ARG A 192 9.48 -27.16 6.19
CA ARG A 192 10.78 -26.90 6.83
C ARG A 192 10.92 -27.48 8.23
N LYS A 193 9.89 -28.12 8.76
CA LYS A 193 9.98 -28.81 10.05
C LYS A 193 10.83 -30.06 9.94
N ASP A 194 11.72 -30.23 10.91
CA ASP A 194 12.22 -31.55 11.27
C ASP A 194 11.06 -32.31 11.95
N ASP A 195 10.95 -33.63 11.75
CA ASP A 195 9.83 -34.51 12.19
C ASP A 195 9.52 -34.47 13.71
N ARG A 196 10.30 -33.69 14.49
CA ARG A 196 10.25 -33.58 15.94
C ARG A 196 9.79 -32.22 16.49
N GLN A 197 9.45 -31.24 15.65
CA GLN A 197 9.04 -29.89 16.10
C GLN A 197 7.52 -29.64 15.97
N ASP A 198 6.85 -29.48 17.11
CA ASP A 198 5.44 -29.08 17.17
C ASP A 198 5.20 -27.67 16.58
N LEU A 199 4.04 -27.43 15.96
CA LEU A 199 3.66 -26.11 15.40
C LEU A 199 3.61 -25.00 16.47
N GLN A 200 3.51 -25.38 17.74
CA GLN A 200 3.50 -24.44 18.87
C GLN A 200 4.87 -23.82 19.17
N GLU A 201 5.98 -24.33 18.62
CA GLU A 201 7.32 -23.74 18.80
C GLU A 201 7.72 -22.75 17.70
N LEU A 202 6.80 -22.39 16.80
CA LEU A 202 7.02 -21.34 15.81
C LEU A 202 7.14 -19.98 16.52
N TRP A 203 8.37 -19.51 16.69
CA TRP A 203 8.64 -18.22 17.32
C TRP A 203 8.31 -17.07 16.36
N VAL A 204 7.34 -16.26 16.76
CA VAL A 204 6.89 -15.09 16.02
C VAL A 204 7.66 -13.89 16.55
N PHE A 205 8.65 -13.44 15.78
CA PHE A 205 9.44 -12.25 16.11
C PHE A 205 8.91 -11.03 15.35
N PRO A 206 9.21 -9.80 15.82
CA PRO A 206 8.80 -8.56 15.13
C PRO A 206 9.34 -8.42 13.70
N SER A 207 10.33 -9.23 13.30
CA SER A 207 11.04 -9.18 12.03
C SER A 207 10.56 -10.20 10.98
N GLY A 208 9.58 -11.05 11.31
CA GLY A 208 9.11 -12.14 10.44
C GLY A 208 8.87 -13.44 11.22
N MET A 209 8.44 -14.48 10.51
CA MET A 209 8.37 -15.83 11.08
C MET A 209 9.61 -16.62 10.71
N HIS A 210 10.15 -17.36 11.67
CA HIS A 210 11.40 -18.10 11.51
C HIS A 210 11.18 -19.60 11.70
N VAL A 211 11.68 -20.41 10.75
CA VAL A 211 11.79 -21.88 10.89
C VAL A 211 13.17 -22.30 10.49
N GLY A 212 13.93 -22.82 11.46
CA GLY A 212 15.35 -23.08 11.28
C GLY A 212 16.09 -21.78 10.92
N ASP A 213 16.60 -21.72 9.70
CA ASP A 213 17.33 -20.59 9.13
C ASP A 213 16.54 -19.81 8.07
N LEU A 214 15.28 -20.17 7.83
CA LEU A 214 14.38 -19.48 6.92
C LEU A 214 13.61 -18.38 7.67
N THR A 215 13.64 -17.17 7.12
CA THR A 215 12.80 -16.03 7.51
C THR A 215 11.75 -15.78 6.44
N ILE A 216 10.49 -15.68 6.84
CA ILE A 216 9.38 -15.35 5.94
C ILE A 216 8.83 -13.96 6.31
N GLU A 217 8.73 -13.10 5.29
CA GLU A 217 8.25 -11.72 5.40
C GLU A 217 7.11 -11.49 4.40
N VAL A 218 5.98 -10.93 4.84
CA VAL A 218 4.94 -10.44 3.93
C VAL A 218 5.18 -8.98 3.62
N VAL A 219 5.35 -8.68 2.34
CA VAL A 219 5.63 -7.35 1.81
C VAL A 219 4.55 -6.94 0.81
N GLY A 220 4.60 -5.68 0.39
CA GLY A 220 3.82 -5.20 -0.74
C GLY A 220 3.23 -3.82 -0.51
N GLU A 221 2.79 -3.20 -1.59
CA GLU A 221 2.11 -1.92 -1.61
C GLU A 221 0.60 -2.14 -1.73
N LEU A 222 -0.15 -1.47 -0.86
CA LEU A 222 -1.60 -1.49 -0.88
C LEU A 222 -2.11 -0.20 -1.56
N PRO A 223 -2.69 -0.28 -2.76
CA PRO A 223 -3.24 0.90 -3.42
C PRO A 223 -4.32 1.55 -2.56
N MET A 224 -4.42 2.88 -2.55
CA MET A 224 -5.37 3.59 -1.68
C MET A 224 -6.83 3.16 -1.90
N SER A 225 -7.22 2.94 -3.16
CA SER A 225 -8.55 2.41 -3.51
C SER A 225 -8.82 1.04 -2.88
N GLN A 226 -7.79 0.24 -2.60
CA GLN A 226 -7.92 -1.04 -1.92
C GLN A 226 -7.89 -0.88 -0.40
N ALA A 227 -7.10 0.05 0.11
CA ALA A 227 -7.05 0.39 1.53
C ALA A 227 -8.41 0.83 2.07
N ASP A 228 -9.16 1.66 1.32
CA ASP A 228 -10.51 2.07 1.69
C ASP A 228 -11.44 0.87 1.93
N ALA A 229 -11.39 -0.14 1.05
CA ALA A 229 -12.22 -1.33 1.18
C ALA A 229 -11.90 -2.12 2.46
N LEU A 230 -10.63 -2.19 2.84
CA LEU A 230 -10.16 -2.88 4.05
C LEU A 230 -10.45 -2.11 5.34
N VAL A 231 -10.16 -0.81 5.37
CA VAL A 231 -10.37 0.06 6.53
C VAL A 231 -11.83 0.11 6.92
N GLN A 232 -12.72 0.09 5.94
CA GLN A 232 -14.15 0.21 6.18
C GLN A 232 -14.75 -1.04 6.83
N MET A 233 -14.08 -2.21 6.83
CA MET A 233 -14.57 -3.45 7.47
C MET A 233 -14.71 -3.29 9.00
N ARG A 234 -15.74 -2.57 9.47
CA ARG A 234 -15.95 -2.26 10.89
C ARG A 234 -16.24 -3.54 11.70
N GLY A 235 -15.58 -3.68 12.85
CA GLY A 235 -15.71 -4.83 13.75
C GLY A 235 -14.67 -5.93 13.52
N THR A 236 -13.83 -5.80 12.48
CA THR A 236 -12.70 -6.70 12.22
C THR A 236 -11.46 -6.39 13.03
N GLU A 237 -11.50 -5.40 13.94
CA GLU A 237 -10.43 -5.22 14.93
C GLU A 237 -10.14 -6.53 15.65
N ILE A 238 -11.14 -7.38 15.91
CA ILE A 238 -10.97 -8.72 16.49
C ILE A 238 -10.38 -9.73 15.51
N TYR A 239 -10.63 -9.63 14.20
CA TYR A 239 -10.06 -10.55 13.19
C TYR A 239 -8.64 -10.15 12.77
N TRP A 240 -8.40 -8.86 12.53
CA TRP A 240 -7.07 -8.31 12.37
C TRP A 240 -6.26 -8.45 13.66
N GLN A 241 -6.85 -8.27 14.84
CA GLN A 241 -6.19 -8.70 16.07
C GLN A 241 -6.10 -10.23 16.13
N SER A 242 -7.03 -11.05 15.66
CA SER A 242 -6.84 -12.51 15.76
C SER A 242 -5.72 -13.03 14.85
N ILE A 243 -5.62 -12.53 13.61
CA ILE A 243 -4.52 -12.83 12.70
C ILE A 243 -3.26 -12.16 13.24
N CYS A 244 -3.27 -10.84 13.37
CA CYS A 244 -2.09 -10.09 13.70
C CYS A 244 -1.69 -10.28 15.19
N SER A 245 -2.57 -10.21 16.18
CA SER A 245 -2.24 -10.09 17.63
C SER A 245 -1.50 -11.25 18.32
N GLN A 246 -1.35 -12.45 17.75
CA GLN A 246 -0.58 -13.50 18.45
C GLN A 246 0.46 -14.24 17.60
N HIS A 247 0.18 -14.56 16.33
CA HIS A 247 1.12 -15.34 15.52
C HIS A 247 1.52 -14.70 14.19
N TRP A 248 0.70 -13.80 13.64
CA TRP A 248 0.95 -13.24 12.31
C TRP A 248 1.35 -11.77 12.30
N ASN A 249 1.36 -11.08 13.45
CA ASN A 249 1.91 -9.72 13.57
C ASN A 249 3.32 -9.70 12.97
N GLY A 250 4.20 -10.61 13.40
CA GLY A 250 5.57 -10.72 12.89
C GLY A 250 5.69 -10.73 11.36
N VAL A 251 4.78 -11.47 10.72
CA VAL A 251 4.79 -11.69 9.27
C VAL A 251 4.19 -10.52 8.51
N PHE A 252 3.07 -9.97 8.99
CA PHE A 252 2.33 -8.91 8.33
C PHE A 252 2.69 -7.50 8.81
N ILE A 253 3.66 -7.32 9.74
CA ILE A 253 3.96 -6.00 10.34
C ILE A 253 4.12 -4.93 9.28
N ARG A 254 4.94 -5.16 8.25
CA ARG A 254 5.20 -4.13 7.22
C ARG A 254 3.98 -3.84 6.36
N PHE A 255 3.26 -4.88 5.95
CA PHE A 255 2.00 -4.70 5.22
C PHE A 255 0.94 -3.98 6.08
N SER A 256 0.91 -4.27 7.39
CA SER A 256 0.00 -3.64 8.36
C SER A 256 0.38 -2.19 8.65
N GLU A 257 1.67 -1.85 8.69
CA GLU A 257 2.15 -0.47 8.80
C GLU A 257 1.67 0.37 7.62
N ASN A 258 1.75 -0.18 6.39
CA ASN A 258 1.21 0.46 5.20
C ASN A 258 -0.31 0.65 5.29
N LEU A 259 -1.05 -0.36 5.77
CA LEU A 259 -2.50 -0.27 5.98
C LEU A 259 -2.87 0.77 7.06
N ILE A 260 -2.13 0.81 8.16
CA ILE A 260 -2.33 1.80 9.24
C ILE A 260 -2.05 3.21 8.73
N ALA A 261 -0.99 3.40 7.95
CA ALA A 261 -0.66 4.69 7.35
C ALA A 261 -1.76 5.14 6.37
N ALA A 262 -2.25 4.24 5.52
CA ALA A 262 -3.37 4.50 4.62
C ALA A 262 -4.65 4.85 5.41
N SER A 263 -4.98 4.08 6.45
CA SER A 263 -6.13 4.34 7.34
C SER A 263 -6.06 5.73 7.99
N LYS A 264 -4.89 6.12 8.50
CA LYS A 264 -4.67 7.48 9.02
C LYS A 264 -4.89 8.54 7.96
N SER A 265 -4.37 8.34 6.75
CA SER A 265 -4.54 9.27 5.64
C SER A 265 -6.02 9.43 5.24
N ILE A 266 -6.76 8.33 5.12
CA ILE A 266 -8.20 8.33 4.83
C ILE A 266 -8.98 9.05 5.93
N PHE A 267 -8.66 8.77 7.20
CA PHE A 267 -9.27 9.45 8.32
C PHE A 267 -9.00 10.97 8.29
N GLU A 268 -7.74 11.38 8.06
CA GLU A 268 -7.34 12.78 7.95
C GLU A 268 -8.07 13.51 6.81
N GLU A 269 -8.24 12.85 5.67
CA GLU A 269 -9.01 13.36 4.53
C GLU A 269 -10.50 13.49 4.88
N SER A 270 -11.10 12.50 5.53
CA SER A 270 -12.52 12.53 5.92
C SER A 270 -12.85 13.62 6.94
N ILE A 271 -11.91 13.98 7.82
CA ILE A 271 -12.09 15.04 8.83
C ILE A 271 -11.67 16.43 8.33
N ARG A 272 -11.00 16.52 7.17
CA ARG A 272 -10.53 17.78 6.59
C ARG A 272 -11.65 18.81 6.42
N PRO A 273 -12.82 18.48 5.85
CA PRO A 273 -13.92 19.44 5.71
C PRO A 273 -14.43 19.94 7.06
N PHE A 274 -14.44 19.09 8.09
CA PHE A 274 -14.86 19.48 9.44
C PHE A 274 -13.84 20.41 10.10
N LYS A 275 -12.54 20.16 9.91
CA LYS A 275 -11.47 21.05 10.39
C LYS A 275 -11.57 22.42 9.71
N GLU A 276 -11.75 22.44 8.39
CA GLU A 276 -11.91 23.67 7.61
C GLU A 276 -13.18 24.44 8.01
N ALA A 277 -14.32 23.76 8.15
CA ALA A 277 -15.58 24.37 8.60
C ALA A 277 -15.47 24.94 10.02
N ARG A 278 -14.77 24.23 10.92
CA ARG A 278 -14.51 24.72 12.29
C ARG A 278 -13.62 25.97 12.27
N GLN A 279 -12.57 25.99 11.44
CA GLN A 279 -11.70 27.14 11.28
C GLN A 279 -12.46 28.35 10.70
N ALA A 280 -13.25 28.13 9.64
CA ALA A 280 -14.08 29.16 9.03
C ALA A 280 -15.07 29.76 10.05
N ARG A 281 -15.77 28.91 10.82
CA ARG A 281 -16.69 29.36 11.88
C ARG A 281 -15.96 30.13 12.98
N MET A 282 -14.75 29.71 13.36
CA MET A 282 -13.97 30.42 14.37
C MET A 282 -13.51 31.80 13.87
N ALA A 283 -13.13 31.92 12.59
CA ALA A 283 -12.82 33.19 11.96
C ALA A 283 -14.05 34.14 11.89
N GLU A 284 -15.24 33.60 11.60
CA GLU A 284 -16.49 34.34 11.63
C GLU A 284 -16.81 34.88 13.03
N VAL A 285 -16.71 34.02 14.06
CA VAL A 285 -16.92 34.42 15.46
C VAL A 285 -15.91 35.49 15.89
N LEU A 286 -14.64 35.35 15.53
CA LEU A 286 -13.61 36.37 15.82
C LEU A 286 -13.94 37.72 15.16
N THR A 287 -14.46 37.68 13.93
CA THR A 287 -14.87 38.89 13.22
C THR A 287 -16.05 39.58 13.91
N GLU A 288 -17.07 38.82 14.34
CA GLU A 288 -18.22 39.38 15.05
C GLU A 288 -17.84 39.90 16.44
N VAL A 289 -16.96 39.18 17.17
CA VAL A 289 -16.42 39.64 18.46
C VAL A 289 -15.66 40.95 18.30
N LYS A 290 -14.82 41.07 17.25
CA LYS A 290 -14.09 42.31 16.95
C LYS A 290 -15.05 43.47 16.67
N LYS A 291 -16.08 43.24 15.85
CA LYS A 291 -17.11 44.24 15.55
C LYS A 291 -17.88 44.68 16.80
N VAL A 292 -18.31 43.74 17.65
CA VAL A 292 -18.99 44.06 18.92
C VAL A 292 -18.06 44.85 19.86
N ALA A 293 -16.78 44.49 19.93
CA ALA A 293 -15.80 45.22 20.72
C ALA A 293 -15.62 46.66 20.22
N GLU A 294 -15.52 46.86 18.90
CA GLU A 294 -15.45 48.19 18.27
C GLU A 294 -16.72 49.01 18.55
N GLU A 295 -17.91 48.41 18.46
CA GLU A 295 -19.17 49.08 18.79
C GLU A 295 -19.27 49.47 20.28
N LEU A 296 -18.84 48.61 21.18
CA LEU A 296 -18.82 48.88 22.63
C LEU A 296 -17.81 49.97 22.98
N LEU A 297 -16.62 49.95 22.38
CA LEU A 297 -15.62 51.01 22.53
C LEU A 297 -16.18 52.35 22.03
N ALA A 298 -16.79 52.39 20.85
CA ALA A 298 -17.41 53.60 20.32
C ALA A 298 -18.52 54.16 21.24
N LYS A 299 -19.39 53.29 21.79
CA LYS A 299 -20.44 53.67 22.75
C LYS A 299 -19.86 54.18 24.07
N SER A 300 -18.83 53.52 24.60
CA SER A 300 -18.15 53.92 25.83
C SER A 300 -17.49 55.30 25.69
N CYS A 301 -16.77 55.52 24.58
CA CYS A 301 -16.16 56.81 24.27
C CYS A 301 -17.21 57.92 24.13
N ALA A 302 -18.35 57.65 23.47
CA ALA A 302 -19.44 58.61 23.36
C ALA A 302 -20.05 58.97 24.73
N THR A 303 -20.26 57.96 25.59
CA THR A 303 -20.81 58.14 26.95
C THR A 303 -19.84 58.95 27.83
N LEU A 304 -18.54 58.64 27.79
CA LEU A 304 -17.50 59.40 28.51
C LEU A 304 -17.46 60.85 28.04
N ALA A 305 -17.52 61.09 26.72
CA ALA A 305 -17.56 62.44 26.17
C ALA A 305 -18.80 63.23 26.67
N GLU A 306 -19.96 62.59 26.78
CA GLU A 306 -21.16 63.20 27.36
C GLU A 306 -21.02 63.54 28.84
N GLN A 307 -20.49 62.62 29.64
CA GLN A 307 -20.25 62.87 31.07
C GLN A 307 -19.24 64.00 31.30
N VAL A 308 -18.22 64.12 30.44
CA VAL A 308 -17.25 65.22 30.48
C VAL A 308 -17.92 66.56 30.16
N VAL A 309 -18.76 66.61 29.12
CA VAL A 309 -19.51 67.84 28.75
C VAL A 309 -20.44 68.29 29.89
N VAL A 310 -21.13 67.36 30.56
CA VAL A 310 -22.02 67.64 31.70
C VAL A 310 -21.22 68.13 32.91
N LYS A 311 -20.14 67.42 33.30
CA LYS A 311 -19.32 67.80 34.46
C LYS A 311 -18.62 69.15 34.29
N LEU A 312 -18.26 69.52 33.06
CA LEU A 312 -17.60 70.80 32.77
C LEU A 312 -18.60 71.96 32.56
N GLY A 313 -19.92 71.72 32.62
CA GLY A 313 -20.93 72.76 32.47
C GLY A 313 -20.92 73.45 31.11
N LEU A 314 -20.44 72.77 30.07
CA LEU A 314 -20.26 73.36 28.74
C LEU A 314 -21.59 73.50 28.01
N SER A 315 -21.80 74.64 27.34
CA SER A 315 -22.98 74.87 26.50
C SER A 315 -23.02 73.85 25.34
N LYS A 316 -24.22 73.54 24.84
CA LYS A 316 -24.45 72.54 23.77
C LYS A 316 -23.55 72.76 22.54
N ASN A 317 -23.26 74.02 22.20
CA ASN A 317 -22.40 74.41 21.07
C ASN A 317 -20.89 74.25 21.36
N GLN A 318 -20.46 74.31 22.62
CA GLN A 318 -19.06 74.06 23.03
C GLN A 318 -18.76 72.57 23.14
N GLY A 319 -19.75 71.76 23.55
CA GLY A 319 -19.64 70.30 23.59
C GLY A 319 -19.45 69.65 22.22
N GLU A 320 -20.06 70.19 21.16
CA GLU A 320 -19.89 69.66 19.79
C GLU A 320 -18.47 69.82 19.24
N ASN A 321 -17.76 70.90 19.58
CA ASN A 321 -16.38 71.10 19.15
C ASN A 321 -15.40 70.16 19.88
N LEU A 322 -15.71 69.73 21.11
CA LEU A 322 -14.95 68.71 21.83
C LEU A 322 -15.23 67.29 21.34
N ARG A 323 -16.35 67.02 20.66
CA ARG A 323 -16.64 65.71 20.03
C ARG A 323 -15.85 65.48 18.72
N LYS A 324 -15.37 66.54 18.05
CA LYS A 324 -14.66 66.45 16.76
C LYS A 324 -13.30 65.70 16.82
N PRO A 325 -12.43 65.90 17.83
CA PRO A 325 -11.18 65.14 17.95
C PRO A 325 -11.40 63.65 18.23
N PHE A 326 -12.38 63.31 19.06
CA PHE A 326 -12.68 61.91 19.40
C PHE A 326 -13.23 61.10 18.21
N LYS A 327 -13.95 61.75 17.28
CA LYS A 327 -14.38 61.10 16.02
C LYS A 327 -13.25 60.90 15.02
N ARG A 328 -12.18 61.72 15.07
CA ARG A 328 -11.02 61.60 14.16
C ARG A 328 -10.06 60.49 14.60
N ASN A 329 -9.86 60.30 15.91
CA ASN A 329 -8.90 59.33 16.44
C ASN A 329 -9.48 57.92 16.68
N ALA A 330 -10.80 57.73 16.62
CA ALA A 330 -11.41 56.40 16.76
C ALA A 330 -11.03 55.42 15.62
N GLY A 331 -10.61 55.93 14.46
CA GLY A 331 -10.10 55.10 13.36
C GLY A 331 -8.59 54.79 13.43
N GLU A 332 -7.80 55.60 14.15
CA GLU A 332 -6.34 55.43 14.23
C GLU A 332 -5.87 54.62 15.44
N ILE A 333 -6.67 54.52 16.51
CA ILE A 333 -6.28 53.80 17.74
C ILE A 333 -6.37 52.26 17.60
N CYS A 334 -7.08 51.75 16.58
CA CYS A 334 -7.20 50.30 16.32
C CYS A 334 -6.31 49.80 15.15
N GLY A 335 -5.46 50.67 14.59
CA GLY A 335 -4.54 50.35 13.49
C GLY A 335 -3.07 50.22 13.91
N GLY A 336 -2.80 49.72 15.12
CA GLY A 336 -1.44 49.35 15.53
C GLY A 336 -1.15 47.92 15.10
N ASP A 337 -0.23 47.76 14.14
CA ASP A 337 0.31 46.48 13.69
C ASP A 337 0.74 45.58 14.86
N GLN A 338 0.11 44.40 14.98
CA GLN A 338 0.75 43.09 15.20
C GLN A 338 -0.27 41.95 15.08
#